data_AF-A0AA88PE67-F1
#
_entry.id   AF-A0AA88PE67-F1
#
_cell.length_a   1.000
_cell.length_b   1.000
_cell.length_c   1.000
_cell.angle_alpha   90.00
_cell.angle_beta   90.00
_cell.angle_gamma   90.00
#
_symmetry.space_group_name_H-M   'P 1'
#
loop_
_entity.id
_entity.type
_entity.pdbx_description
1 polymer ?
#
loop_
_entity_poly.entity_id
_entity_poly.type
_entity_poly.pdbx_seq_one_letter_code
_entity_poly.pdbx_strand_id
1 'polypeptide(L)'
;MSDPEVIPVVPNVYVARQLLVNIMGKSKQVGNHNNGRKKNINKTWKTKRRTKDLDEIHVDMIPANAVKLLKQDVDFDVTGCGQHYCLHCARYFVDLKTLKEHFKSKPHKKRLKQLREEPYTQAEAERAAGMGSYIPPKKVEVHTQQVEEDMD
;
A
#
# COMPACT_ATOMS: atom_id res chain seq x y z
N MET A 1 76.50 17.36 -44.20
CA MET A 1 75.34 16.47 -44.34
C MET A 1 74.34 16.92 -43.30
N SER A 2 73.25 17.50 -43.78
CA SER A 2 72.15 18.06 -42.99
C SER A 2 71.34 16.93 -42.36
N ASP A 3 71.09 17.02 -41.07
CA ASP A 3 70.29 16.06 -40.30
C ASP A 3 68.81 16.05 -40.76
N PRO A 4 68.15 14.89 -40.87
CA PRO A 4 66.69 14.83 -40.84
C PRO A 4 66.20 14.70 -39.39
N GLU A 5 65.45 15.72 -38.97
CA GLU A 5 64.77 15.85 -37.68
C GLU A 5 63.89 14.64 -37.36
N VAL A 6 64.12 14.00 -36.21
CA VAL A 6 63.20 13.02 -35.61
C VAL A 6 62.09 13.80 -34.89
N ILE A 7 60.93 13.91 -35.51
CA ILE A 7 59.72 14.47 -34.88
C ILE A 7 59.21 13.46 -33.85
N PRO A 8 59.17 13.78 -32.54
CA PRO A 8 58.58 12.89 -31.56
C PRO A 8 57.06 12.82 -31.79
N VAL A 9 56.57 11.61 -32.05
CA VAL A 9 55.13 11.33 -32.15
C VAL A 9 54.48 11.66 -30.82
N VAL A 10 53.80 12.80 -30.75
CA VAL A 10 53.08 13.23 -29.55
C VAL A 10 52.00 12.18 -29.26
N PRO A 11 52.00 11.52 -28.09
CA PRO A 11 50.97 10.54 -27.78
C PRO A 11 49.60 11.19 -27.87
N ASN A 12 48.73 10.58 -28.69
CA ASN A 12 47.39 11.06 -28.98
C ASN A 12 46.67 11.40 -27.67
N VAL A 13 46.32 12.68 -27.51
CA VAL A 13 45.69 13.28 -26.32
C VAL A 13 44.44 12.49 -25.86
N TYR A 14 43.82 11.78 -26.80
CA TYR A 14 42.68 10.91 -26.55
C TYR A 14 42.99 9.68 -25.69
N VAL A 15 44.17 9.07 -25.85
CA VAL A 15 44.56 7.85 -25.11
C VAL A 15 44.96 8.21 -23.67
N ALA A 16 45.65 9.33 -23.48
CA ALA A 16 45.99 9.85 -22.14
C ALA A 16 44.74 10.23 -21.33
N ARG A 17 43.71 10.77 -21.99
CA ARG A 17 42.44 11.14 -21.35
C ARG A 17 41.62 9.92 -20.91
N GLN A 18 41.70 8.81 -21.65
CA GLN A 18 40.99 7.57 -21.32
C GLN A 18 41.59 6.84 -20.11
N LEU A 19 42.92 6.92 -19.91
CA LEU A 19 43.61 6.26 -18.80
C LEU A 19 43.42 6.99 -17.46
N LEU A 20 43.29 8.32 -17.43
CA LEU A 20 43.09 9.10 -16.20
C LEU A 20 41.73 8.87 -15.53
N VAL A 21 40.68 8.55 -16.30
CA VAL A 21 39.33 8.29 -15.75
C VAL A 21 39.26 6.96 -14.98
N ASN A 22 40.17 6.01 -15.26
CA ASN A 22 40.21 4.70 -14.62
C ASN A 22 41.04 4.67 -13.31
N ILE A 23 41.86 5.68 -13.04
CA ILE A 23 42.71 5.78 -11.84
C ILE A 23 41.94 6.43 -10.67
N MET A 24 40.96 7.28 -10.96
CA MET A 24 40.08 7.88 -9.94
C MET A 24 38.84 7.00 -9.76
N GLY A 25 38.77 6.24 -8.66
CA GLY A 25 37.61 5.40 -8.33
C GLY A 25 36.29 6.18 -8.40
N LYS A 26 35.23 5.53 -8.90
CA LYS A 26 33.89 6.14 -9.04
C LYS A 26 33.47 6.83 -7.74
N SER A 27 33.13 8.12 -7.82
CA SER A 27 32.66 8.89 -6.67
C SER A 27 31.41 8.24 -6.07
N LYS A 28 31.33 8.22 -4.73
CA LYS A 28 30.14 7.71 -4.04
C LYS A 28 28.94 8.57 -4.41
N GLN A 29 27.84 7.94 -4.82
CA GLN A 29 26.57 8.66 -4.99
C GLN A 29 26.01 9.02 -3.62
N VAL A 30 26.23 10.26 -3.19
CA VAL A 30 25.65 10.83 -1.96
C VAL A 30 24.27 11.40 -2.29
N GLY A 31 23.25 11.01 -1.54
CA GLY A 31 21.86 11.52 -1.72
C GLY A 31 21.04 10.82 -2.81
N ASN A 32 21.66 10.14 -3.78
CA ASN A 32 20.96 9.41 -4.85
C ASN A 32 20.73 7.93 -4.50
N HIS A 33 20.32 7.64 -3.27
CA HIS A 33 19.94 6.29 -2.88
C HIS A 33 18.51 6.02 -3.32
N ASN A 34 18.34 5.25 -4.39
CA ASN A 34 17.03 4.81 -4.88
C ASN A 34 16.33 3.94 -3.84
N ASN A 35 15.64 4.56 -2.88
CA ASN A 35 14.79 3.91 -1.88
C ASN A 35 13.40 3.64 -2.46
N GLY A 36 13.39 3.02 -3.65
CA GLY A 36 12.18 2.77 -4.40
C GLY A 36 11.19 1.90 -3.62
N ARG A 37 9.89 2.09 -3.86
CA ARG A 37 8.81 1.33 -3.19
C ARG A 37 9.06 -0.18 -3.19
N LYS A 38 9.63 -0.73 -4.26
CA LYS A 38 9.97 -2.16 -4.40
C LYS A 38 10.93 -2.68 -3.32
N LYS A 39 11.88 -1.86 -2.86
CA LYS A 39 12.88 -2.25 -1.84
C LYS A 39 12.31 -2.26 -0.42
N ASN A 40 11.19 -1.57 -0.19
CA ASN A 40 10.56 -1.44 1.12
C ASN A 40 9.27 -2.26 1.29
N ILE A 41 8.91 -3.11 0.31
CA ILE A 41 7.70 -3.93 0.38
C ILE A 41 7.71 -4.77 1.67
N ASN A 42 8.81 -5.48 1.95
CA ASN A 42 8.90 -6.31 3.16
C ASN A 42 8.65 -5.53 4.46
N LYS A 43 9.01 -4.24 4.53
CA LYS A 43 8.76 -3.39 5.70
C LYS A 43 7.26 -3.12 5.93
N THR A 44 6.49 -2.99 4.85
CA THR A 44 5.05 -2.73 4.89
C THR A 44 4.26 -3.98 5.28
N TRP A 45 4.70 -5.16 4.82
CA TRP A 45 4.00 -6.43 5.02
C TRP A 45 4.30 -7.09 6.38
N LYS A 46 5.12 -6.45 7.23
CA LYS A 46 5.40 -6.94 8.59
C LYS A 46 4.12 -6.92 9.45
N THR A 47 4.01 -7.90 10.35
CA THR A 47 2.90 -8.07 11.30
C THR A 47 2.58 -6.80 12.08
N LYS A 48 3.58 -6.06 12.56
CA LYS A 48 3.37 -4.80 13.30
C LYS A 48 2.68 -3.66 12.54
N ARG A 49 2.44 -3.80 11.23
CA ARG A 49 1.74 -2.82 10.37
C ARG A 49 0.58 -3.46 9.60
N ARG A 50 0.17 -4.67 10.00
CA ARG A 50 -0.98 -5.34 9.39
C ARG A 50 -2.25 -4.52 9.67
N THR A 51 -3.06 -4.39 8.64
CA THR A 51 -4.43 -3.89 8.73
C THR A 51 -5.36 -5.08 8.89
N LYS A 52 -6.60 -4.82 9.32
CA LYS A 52 -7.67 -5.83 9.33
C LYS A 52 -7.83 -6.51 7.97
N ASP A 53 -8.00 -7.83 8.01
CA ASP A 53 -8.21 -8.66 6.83
C ASP A 53 -9.69 -8.60 6.38
N LEU A 54 -10.00 -9.12 5.19
CA LEU A 54 -11.33 -8.94 4.58
C LEU A 54 -12.43 -9.74 5.29
N ASP A 55 -12.09 -10.95 5.75
CA ASP A 55 -12.95 -11.83 6.54
C ASP A 55 -13.32 -11.20 7.89
N GLU A 56 -12.37 -10.58 8.59
CA GLU A 56 -12.64 -9.81 9.81
C GLU A 56 -13.63 -8.66 9.55
N ILE A 57 -13.50 -7.97 8.42
CA ILE A 57 -14.41 -6.87 8.04
C ILE A 57 -15.83 -7.40 7.76
N HIS A 58 -15.98 -8.60 7.21
CA HIS A 58 -17.29 -9.22 7.04
C HIS A 58 -17.98 -9.50 8.38
N VAL A 59 -17.22 -9.90 9.40
CA VAL A 59 -17.73 -10.08 10.78
C VAL A 59 -18.13 -8.73 11.39
N ASP A 60 -17.33 -7.68 11.17
CA ASP A 60 -17.64 -6.32 11.62
C ASP A 60 -18.88 -5.73 10.93
N MET A 61 -19.18 -6.16 9.70
CA MET A 61 -20.34 -5.71 8.93
C MET A 61 -21.68 -6.25 9.46
N ILE A 62 -21.66 -7.30 10.27
CA ILE A 62 -22.87 -7.84 10.92
C ILE A 62 -23.49 -6.71 11.77
N PRO A 63 -24.81 -6.45 11.66
CA PRO A 63 -25.43 -5.27 12.25
C PRO A 63 -25.20 -5.14 13.77
N ALA A 64 -25.14 -6.28 14.48
CA ALA A 64 -24.85 -6.31 15.92
C ALA A 64 -23.46 -5.76 16.27
N ASN A 65 -22.46 -5.97 15.40
CA ASN A 65 -21.09 -5.46 15.56
C ASN A 65 -20.95 -4.06 14.98
N ALA A 66 -21.56 -3.82 13.82
CA ALA A 66 -21.54 -2.53 13.14
C ALA A 66 -22.07 -1.40 14.05
N VAL A 67 -23.18 -1.61 14.75
CA VAL A 67 -23.73 -0.58 15.65
C VAL A 67 -22.75 -0.21 16.76
N LYS A 68 -22.04 -1.18 17.33
CA LYS A 68 -21.03 -0.95 18.38
C LYS A 68 -19.81 -0.21 17.85
N LEU A 69 -19.38 -0.54 16.64
CA LEU A 69 -18.22 0.09 15.98
C LEU A 69 -18.53 1.51 15.47
N LEU A 70 -19.79 1.80 15.14
CA LEU A 70 -20.21 3.12 14.70
C LEU A 70 -20.49 4.08 15.87
N LYS A 71 -20.97 3.54 16.99
CA LYS A 71 -21.26 4.29 18.22
C LYS A 71 -20.23 3.97 19.29
N GLN A 72 -18.96 4.20 18.98
CA GLN A 72 -17.88 4.05 19.94
C GLN A 72 -17.84 5.22 20.91
N ASP A 73 -17.41 4.93 22.14
CA ASP A 73 -17.12 5.96 23.13
C ASP A 73 -15.94 6.83 22.67
N VAL A 74 -15.88 8.05 23.21
CA VAL A 74 -14.84 9.02 22.89
C VAL A 74 -13.48 8.53 23.39
N ASP A 75 -12.57 8.26 22.46
CA ASP A 75 -11.20 7.80 22.74
C ASP A 75 -10.18 8.82 22.21
N PHE A 76 -9.43 9.45 23.12
CA PHE A 76 -8.47 10.50 22.80
C PHE A 76 -7.16 10.00 22.16
N ASP A 77 -6.86 8.70 22.26
CA ASP A 77 -5.64 8.13 21.67
C ASP A 77 -5.80 7.88 20.16
N VAL A 78 -7.05 7.90 19.68
CA VAL A 78 -7.40 7.62 18.29
C VAL A 78 -7.73 8.91 17.54
N THR A 79 -7.43 8.92 16.25
CA THR A 79 -7.73 10.04 15.36
C THR A 79 -9.22 10.37 15.36
N GLY A 80 -9.57 11.67 15.49
CA GLY A 80 -10.96 12.13 15.50
C GLY A 80 -11.78 11.58 16.67
N CYS A 81 -11.12 11.29 17.80
CA CYS A 81 -11.75 10.86 19.03
C CYS A 81 -12.57 9.57 18.90
N GLY A 82 -12.27 8.73 17.90
CA GLY A 82 -13.02 7.49 17.61
C GLY A 82 -14.38 7.68 16.93
N GLN A 83 -14.85 8.92 16.74
CA GLN A 83 -16.22 9.18 16.28
C GLN A 83 -16.42 9.00 14.76
N HIS A 84 -15.39 9.28 13.96
CA HIS A 84 -15.50 9.23 12.50
C HIS A 84 -14.81 7.99 11.94
N TYR A 85 -15.51 6.86 12.01
CA TYR A 85 -14.99 5.57 11.60
C TYR A 85 -15.62 5.05 10.30
N CYS A 86 -14.79 4.46 9.42
CA CYS A 86 -15.27 3.74 8.24
C CYS A 86 -15.18 2.22 8.47
N LEU A 87 -16.33 1.54 8.52
CA LEU A 87 -16.43 0.08 8.69
C LEU A 87 -15.64 -0.68 7.62
N HIS A 88 -15.87 -0.36 6.34
CA HIS A 88 -15.32 -1.09 5.20
C HIS A 88 -13.80 -1.03 5.10
N CYS A 89 -13.20 0.08 5.51
CA CYS A 89 -11.76 0.32 5.40
C CYS A 89 -11.02 0.19 6.74
N ALA A 90 -11.75 -0.04 7.84
CA ALA A 90 -11.23 -0.10 9.20
C ALA A 90 -10.29 1.06 9.54
N ARG A 91 -10.74 2.29 9.29
CA ARG A 91 -9.93 3.50 9.44
C ARG A 91 -10.71 4.64 10.09
N TYR A 92 -10.05 5.33 11.00
CA TYR A 92 -10.53 6.54 11.65
C TYR A 92 -10.14 7.80 10.87
N PHE A 93 -11.01 8.79 10.93
CA PHE A 93 -10.89 10.09 10.27
C PHE A 93 -11.02 11.22 11.30
N VAL A 94 -10.54 12.41 10.94
CA VAL A 94 -10.54 13.57 11.86
C VAL A 94 -11.90 14.28 11.86
N ASP A 95 -12.53 14.43 10.68
CA ASP A 95 -13.79 15.16 10.50
C ASP A 95 -14.78 14.38 9.63
N LEU A 96 -16.08 14.64 9.78
CA LEU A 96 -17.14 14.13 8.89
C LEU A 96 -16.90 14.45 7.41
N LYS A 97 -16.35 15.63 7.10
CA LYS A 97 -16.04 16.05 5.71
C LYS A 97 -15.03 15.09 5.06
N THR A 98 -13.96 14.77 5.79
CA THR A 98 -12.91 13.87 5.31
C THR A 98 -13.42 12.43 5.11
N LEU A 99 -14.35 11.99 5.96
CA LEU A 99 -15.02 10.70 5.84
C LEU A 99 -15.93 10.65 4.60
N LYS A 100 -16.68 11.71 4.31
CA LYS A 100 -17.50 11.82 3.07
C LYS A 100 -16.64 11.82 1.81
N GLU A 101 -15.50 12.51 1.83
CA GLU A 101 -14.53 12.48 0.73
C GLU A 101 -13.92 11.08 0.55
N HIS A 102 -13.64 10.38 1.66
CA HIS A 102 -13.16 9.00 1.63
C HIS A 102 -14.13 8.07 0.88
N PHE A 103 -15.45 8.18 1.10
CA PHE A 103 -16.42 7.35 0.37
C PHE A 103 -16.40 7.56 -1.15
N LYS A 104 -16.11 8.78 -1.61
CA LYS A 104 -16.01 9.10 -3.05
C LYS A 104 -14.70 8.57 -3.66
N SER A 105 -13.69 8.31 -2.84
CA SER A 105 -12.35 7.93 -3.27
C SER A 105 -12.27 6.54 -3.92
N LYS A 106 -11.30 6.37 -4.83
CA LYS A 106 -11.01 5.08 -5.50
C LYS A 106 -10.68 3.92 -4.53
N PRO A 107 -9.87 4.08 -3.47
CA PRO A 107 -9.55 2.96 -2.58
C PRO A 107 -10.79 2.40 -1.88
N HIS A 108 -11.70 3.27 -1.45
CA HIS A 108 -12.96 2.86 -0.84
C HIS A 108 -13.83 2.06 -1.83
N LYS A 109 -14.02 2.59 -3.04
CA LYS A 109 -14.75 1.90 -4.11
C LYS A 109 -14.13 0.56 -4.48
N LYS A 110 -12.80 0.44 -4.43
CA LYS A 110 -12.10 -0.83 -4.63
C LYS A 110 -12.38 -1.82 -3.51
N ARG A 111 -12.38 -1.37 -2.26
CA ARG A 111 -12.69 -2.19 -1.08
C ARG A 111 -14.12 -2.74 -1.14
N LEU A 112 -15.10 -1.91 -1.48
CA LEU A 112 -16.49 -2.35 -1.67
C LEU A 112 -16.61 -3.43 -2.75
N LYS A 113 -15.80 -3.35 -3.82
CA LYS A 113 -15.78 -4.41 -4.84
C LYS A 113 -15.21 -5.72 -4.30
N GLN A 114 -14.21 -5.67 -3.42
CA GLN A 114 -13.62 -6.85 -2.79
C GLN A 114 -14.59 -7.51 -1.80
N LEU A 115 -15.33 -6.72 -1.03
CA LEU A 115 -16.31 -7.22 -0.05
C LEU A 115 -17.60 -7.76 -0.68
N ARG A 116 -17.78 -7.65 -2.00
CA ARG A 116 -18.94 -8.25 -2.69
C ARG A 116 -18.82 -9.76 -2.83
N GLU A 117 -17.63 -10.29 -2.69
CA GLU A 117 -17.38 -11.73 -2.74
C GLU A 117 -17.39 -12.27 -1.30
N GLU A 118 -17.96 -13.45 -1.11
CA GLU A 118 -17.90 -14.14 0.18
C GLU A 118 -16.44 -14.31 0.62
N PRO A 119 -16.11 -14.07 1.90
CA PRO A 119 -14.74 -14.19 2.37
C PRO A 119 -14.25 -15.63 2.27
N TYR A 120 -12.99 -15.78 1.85
CA TYR A 120 -12.34 -17.08 1.79
C TYR A 120 -12.21 -17.69 3.18
N THR A 121 -12.61 -18.95 3.34
CA THR A 121 -12.58 -19.66 4.62
C THR A 121 -11.66 -20.87 4.58
N GLN A 122 -11.16 -21.30 5.74
CA GLN A 122 -10.33 -22.51 5.83
C GLN A 122 -11.05 -23.75 5.29
N ALA A 123 -12.37 -23.86 5.52
CA ALA A 123 -13.18 -24.95 4.97
C ALA A 123 -13.19 -24.95 3.42
N GLU A 124 -13.07 -23.79 2.77
CA GLU A 124 -12.89 -23.71 1.32
C GLU A 124 -11.52 -24.26 0.87
N ALA A 125 -10.46 -23.95 1.62
CA ALA A 125 -9.13 -24.50 1.37
C ALA A 125 -9.10 -26.03 1.46
N GLU A 126 -9.75 -26.58 2.48
CA GLU A 126 -9.85 -28.03 2.71
C GLU A 126 -10.64 -28.73 1.61
N ARG A 127 -11.74 -28.12 1.15
CA ARG A 127 -12.50 -28.60 0.00
C ARG A 127 -11.66 -28.62 -1.27
N ALA A 128 -10.89 -27.56 -1.52
CA ALA A 128 -9.98 -27.51 -2.67
C ALA A 128 -8.84 -28.55 -2.59
N ALA A 129 -8.42 -28.92 -1.36
CA ALA A 129 -7.47 -30.00 -1.12
C ALA A 129 -8.07 -31.42 -1.28
N GLY A 130 -9.35 -31.55 -1.63
CA GLY A 130 -10.03 -32.83 -1.85
C GLY A 130 -10.75 -33.40 -0.63
N MET A 131 -10.84 -32.65 0.47
CA MET A 131 -11.54 -33.08 1.70
C MET A 131 -13.05 -32.73 1.70
N GLY A 132 -13.62 -32.32 0.55
CA GLY A 132 -15.06 -32.05 0.43
C GLY A 132 -15.52 -31.66 -0.98
N SER A 133 -16.77 -31.20 -1.10
CA SER A 133 -17.40 -30.85 -2.39
C SER A 133 -17.24 -29.37 -2.75
N TYR A 134 -17.14 -29.08 -4.06
CA TYR A 134 -17.06 -27.71 -4.56
C TYR A 134 -18.38 -26.95 -4.35
N ILE A 135 -18.30 -25.73 -3.82
CA ILE A 135 -19.44 -24.81 -3.69
C ILE A 135 -19.00 -23.47 -4.28
N PRO A 136 -19.77 -22.89 -5.22
CA PRO A 136 -19.43 -21.59 -5.79
C PRO A 136 -19.61 -20.48 -4.74
N PRO A 137 -18.74 -19.45 -4.74
CA PRO A 137 -18.84 -18.34 -3.80
C PRO A 137 -20.10 -17.50 -4.08
N LYS A 138 -20.81 -17.12 -3.03
CA LYS A 138 -22.00 -16.27 -3.15
C LYS A 138 -21.59 -14.80 -3.26
N LYS A 139 -22.42 -14.01 -3.96
CA LYS A 139 -22.27 -12.56 -4.04
C LYS A 139 -23.01 -11.93 -2.88
N VAL A 140 -22.32 -11.07 -2.12
CA VAL A 140 -22.86 -10.28 -1.03
C VAL A 140 -23.11 -8.86 -1.53
N GLU A 141 -24.31 -8.34 -1.29
CA GLU A 141 -24.63 -6.95 -1.60
C GLU A 141 -24.13 -6.05 -0.46
N VAL A 142 -23.06 -5.31 -0.71
CA VAL A 142 -22.47 -4.38 0.26
C VAL A 142 -22.84 -2.95 -0.11
N HIS A 143 -23.61 -2.30 0.76
CA HIS A 143 -23.95 -0.89 0.64
C HIS A 143 -22.99 0.00 1.44
N THR A 144 -22.80 1.23 0.97
CA THR A 144 -22.05 2.24 1.72
C THR A 144 -22.83 2.67 2.95
N GLN A 145 -22.12 2.96 4.03
CA GLN A 145 -22.71 3.48 5.26
C GLN A 145 -23.42 4.81 4.99
N GLN A 146 -24.65 4.94 5.48
CA GLN A 146 -25.38 6.20 5.48
C GLN A 146 -24.84 7.07 6.61
N VAL A 147 -24.46 8.31 6.30
CA VAL A 147 -24.09 9.30 7.31
C VAL A 147 -25.34 10.13 7.54
N GLU A 148 -25.94 10.00 8.70
CA GLU A 148 -26.99 10.90 9.15
C GLU A 148 -26.35 12.28 9.32
N GLU A 149 -26.78 13.23 8.49
CA GLU A 149 -26.45 14.63 8.65
C GLU A 149 -27.55 15.18 9.55
N ASP A 150 -27.23 15.45 10.81
CA ASP A 150 -28.13 16.20 11.69
C ASP A 150 -28.39 17.55 11.00
N MET A 151 -29.62 17.72 10.51
CA MET A 151 -30.08 18.97 9.92
C MET A 151 -30.35 19.96 11.04
N ASP A 152 -29.30 20.65 11.48
CA ASP A 152 -29.38 21.87 12.30
C ASP A 152 -28.92 23.10 11.49
#